data_AF-A0A7J7KVR5-F1
#
_entry.id   AF-A0A7J7KVR5-F1
#
_cell.length_a   1.000
_cell.length_b   1.000
_cell.length_c   1.000
_cell.angle_alpha   90.00
_cell.angle_beta   90.00
_cell.angle_gamma   90.00
#
_symmetry.space_group_name_H-M   'P 1'
#
loop_
_entity.id
_entity.type
_entity.pdbx_description
1 polymer ?
#
loop_
_entity_poly.entity_id
_entity_poly.type
_entity_poly.pdbx_seq_one_letter_code
_entity_poly.pdbx_strand_id
1 'polypeptide(L)' 'MLLRNLVPKDGLCNETRLMVVRCATRIIEVKILTGEHSGNLVFILRISLTSSIREMPFEMTR' A
#
# COMPACT_ATOMS: atom_id res chain seq x y z
N MET A 1 6.57 -2.72 -3.52
CA MET A 1 6.23 -1.38 -4.07
C MET A 1 4.73 -1.17 -3.90
N LEU A 2 4.29 0.08 -3.75
CA LEU A 2 2.86 0.41 -3.65
C LEU A 2 2.17 0.19 -5.01
N LEU A 3 0.98 -0.42 -5.02
CA LEU A 3 0.24 -0.78 -6.25
C LEU A 3 -0.87 0.19 -6.63
N ARG A 4 -1.21 1.12 -5.73
CA ARG A 4 -2.25 2.12 -5.95
C ARG A 4 -1.86 3.42 -5.26
N ASN A 5 -2.30 4.54 -5.82
CA ASN A 5 -2.14 5.85 -5.19
C ASN A 5 -2.98 5.90 -3.91
N LEU A 6 -2.32 6.17 -2.78
CA LEU A 6 -2.99 6.43 -1.50
C LEU A 6 -2.98 7.93 -1.22
N VAL A 7 -1.77 8.50 -1.12
CA VAL A 7 -1.56 9.93 -0.87
C VAL A 7 -0.34 10.40 -1.67
N PRO A 8 -0.50 10.72 -2.96
CA PRO A 8 0.62 11.11 -3.82
C PRO A 8 1.42 12.31 -3.30
N LYS A 9 0.75 13.25 -2.62
CA LYS A 9 1.39 14.44 -2.04
C LYS A 9 2.41 14.10 -0.94
N ASP A 10 2.27 12.95 -0.30
CA ASP A 10 3.14 12.49 0.79
C ASP A 10 4.07 11.35 0.33
N GLY A 11 4.23 11.19 -0.99
CA GLY A 11 5.07 10.12 -1.56
C GLY A 11 4.47 8.72 -1.47
N LEU A 12 3.17 8.58 -1.20
CA LEU A 12 2.46 7.30 -1.20
C LEU A 12 1.70 7.10 -2.51
N CYS A 13 2.44 6.99 -3.60
CA CYS A 13 1.93 6.75 -4.95
C CYS A 13 2.41 5.40 -5.52
N ASN A 14 1.84 5.00 -6.66
CA ASN A 14 2.27 3.82 -7.41
C ASN A 14 3.79 3.76 -7.53
N GLU A 15 4.33 2.55 -7.48
CA GLU A 15 5.76 2.27 -7.65
C GLU A 15 6.66 2.77 -6.52
N THR A 16 6.12 3.46 -5.50
CA THR A 16 6.90 3.84 -4.32
C THR A 16 7.48 2.58 -3.67
N ARG A 17 8.82 2.54 -3.54
CA ARG A 17 9.52 1.47 -2.84
C ARG A 17 9.42 1.71 -1.35
N LEU A 18 8.90 0.71 -0.65
CA LEU A 18 8.63 0.74 0.79
C LEU A 18 9.31 -0.47 1.42
N MET A 19 9.90 -0.29 2.60
CA MET A 19 10.37 -1.37 3.47
C MET A 19 9.37 -1.56 4.61
N VAL A 20 8.89 -2.78 4.80
CA VAL A 20 8.02 -3.10 5.94
C VAL A 20 8.85 -3.12 7.21
N VAL A 21 8.42 -2.34 8.21
CA VAL A 21 9.00 -2.31 9.55
C VAL A 21 8.20 -3.24 10.47
N ARG A 22 6.87 -3.14 10.43
CA ARG A 22 5.97 -3.96 11.27
C ARG A 22 4.61 -4.16 10.61
N CYS A 23 4.05 -5.36 10.77
CA CYS A 23 2.68 -5.68 10.36
C CYS A 23 1.81 -5.90 11.59
N ALA A 24 0.84 -5.02 11.82
CA ALA A 24 -0.21 -5.19 12.82
C ALA A 24 -1.51 -5.68 12.18
N THR A 25 -2.52 -5.98 12.99
CA THR A 25 -3.80 -6.54 12.53
C THR A 25 -4.48 -5.68 11.46
N ARG A 26 -4.41 -4.34 11.57
CA ARG A 26 -5.08 -3.39 10.67
C ARG A 26 -4.15 -2.37 10.01
N ILE A 27 -2.88 -2.33 10.41
CA ILE A 27 -1.92 -1.31 9.99
C ILE A 27 -0.62 -1.99 9.59
N ILE A 28 0.02 -1.49 8.54
CA ILE A 28 1.37 -1.83 8.12
C ILE A 28 2.23 -0.58 8.30
N GLU A 29 3.22 -0.68 9.17
CA GLU A 29 4.23 0.34 9.36
C GLU A 29 5.34 0.12 8.34
N VAL A 30 5.63 1.15 7.55
CA VAL A 30 6.61 1.07 6.47
C VAL A 30 7.51 2.30 6.45
N LYS A 31 8.70 2.14 5.89
CA LYS A 31 9.65 3.20 5.60
C LYS A 31 9.75 3.44 4.10
N ILE A 32 9.67 4.69 3.66
CA ILE A 32 9.85 5.06 2.25
C ILE A 32 11.33 4.95 1.90
N LEU A 33 11.64 4.30 0.77
CA LEU A 33 13.02 4.06 0.33
C LEU A 33 13.49 4.99 -0.80
N THR A 34 12.56 5.62 -1.51
CA THR A 34 12.85 6.36 -2.74
C THR A 34 12.06 7.65 -2.82
N GLY A 35 12.59 8.64 -3.54
CA GLY A 35 11.95 9.94 -3.76
C GLY A 35 12.22 10.95 -2.65
N GLU A 36 11.53 12.08 -2.72
CA GLU A 36 11.69 13.22 -1.79
C GLU A 36 11.37 12.83 -0.34
N HIS A 37 10.42 11.92 -0.13
CA HIS A 37 10.00 11.47 1.20
C HIS A 37 10.80 10.25 1.71
N SER A 38 11.95 9.93 1.08
CA SER A 38 12.79 8.80 1.51
C SER A 38 13.24 8.96 2.97
N GLY A 39 13.20 7.87 3.71
CA GLY A 39 13.49 7.86 5.14
C GLY A 39 12.27 7.97 6.04
N ASN A 40 11.15 8.50 5.54
CA ASN A 40 9.96 8.73 6.34
C ASN A 40 9.28 7.41 6.76
N LEU A 41 8.84 7.36 8.02
CA LEU A 41 7.97 6.32 8.54
C LEU A 41 6.51 6.70 8.32
N VAL A 42 5.74 5.78 7.75
CA VAL A 42 4.35 5.98 7.38
C VAL A 42 3.51 4.75 7.74
N PHE A 43 2.25 4.97 8.08
CA PHE A 43 1.31 3.93 8.47
C PHE A 43 0.28 3.74 7.36
N ILE A 44 0.22 2.53 6.81
CA ILE A 44 -0.74 2.16 5.78
C ILE A 44 -1.81 1.26 6.41
N LEU A 45 -3.07 1.67 6.31
CA LEU A 45 -4.17 0.78 6.68
C LEU A 45 -4.20 -0.44 5.74
N ARG A 46 -4.44 -1.63 6.31
CA ARG A 46 -4.71 -2.82 5.50
C ARG A 46 -6.03 -2.61 4.80
N ILE A 47 -5.98 -2.52 3.48
CA ILE A 47 -7.15 -2.28 2.65
C ILE A 47 -7.27 -3.45 1.71
N SER A 48 -8.45 -4.06 1.72
CA SER A 48 -8.72 -5.24 0.92
C SER A 48 -8.73 -4.88 -0.57
N LEU A 49 -8.11 -5.74 -1.37
CA LEU A 49 -8.24 -5.68 -2.83
C LEU A 49 -9.40 -6.59 -3.22
N THR A 50 -10.43 -6.00 -3.81
CA THR A 50 -11.57 -6.72 -4.38
C THR A 50 -11.48 -6.68 -5.90
N SER A 51 -11.72 -7.83 -6.55
CA SER A 51 -11.83 -7.88 -8.01
C SER A 51 -13.12 -7.19 -8.47
N SER A 52 -13.03 -6.25 -9.41
CA SER A 52 -14.19 -5.64 -10.06
C SER A 52 -14.74 -6.44 -11.25
N ILE A 53 -14.06 -7.53 -11.62
CA ILE A 53 -14.39 -8.37 -12.77
C ILE A 53 -15.65 -9.19 -12.44
N ARG A 54 -16.76 -8.88 -13.12
CA ARG A 54 -18.06 -9.54 -12.95
C ARG A 54 -18.11 -10.97 -13.48
N GLU A 55 -17.17 -11.36 -14.33
CA GLU A 55 -17.16 -12.67 -15.01
C GLU A 55 -16.45 -13.77 -14.21
N MET A 56 -15.89 -13.46 -13.04
CA MET A 56 -15.18 -14.46 -12.25
C MET A 56 -16.18 -15.31 -11.45
N PRO A 57 -16.03 -16.65 -11.42
CA PRO A 57 -17.00 -17.55 -10.77
C PRO A 57 -17.04 -17.42 -9.24
N PHE A 58 -16.19 -16.57 -8.64
CA PHE A 58 -16.15 -16.26 -7.22
C PHE A 58 -15.54 -14.86 -6.99
N GLU A 59 -15.89 -14.22 -5.88
CA GLU A 59 -15.29 -12.96 -5.47
C GLU A 59 -13.88 -13.18 -4.94
N MET A 60 -12.88 -12.58 -5.60
CA MET A 60 -11.52 -12.55 -5.07
C MET A 60 -11.39 -11.36 -4.13
N THR A 61 -11.12 -11.64 -2.86
CA THR A 61 -10.81 -10.65 -1.83
C THR A 61 -9.49 -11.02 -1.16
N ARG A 62 -8.62 -10.04 -0.92
CA ARG A 62 -7.32 -10.23 -0.26
C ARG A 62 -7.02 -9.10 0.71
#